data_AF-A0A2D6NHA8-F1
#
_entry.id   AF-A0A2D6NHA8-F1
#
_cell.length_a   1.000
_cell.length_b   1.000
_cell.length_c   1.000
_cell.angle_alpha   90.00
_cell.angle_beta   90.00
_cell.angle_gamma   90.00
#
_symmetry.space_group_name_H-M   'P 1'
#
loop_
_entity.id
_entity.type
_entity.pdbx_description
1 polymer ?
#
loop_
_entity_poly.entity_id
_entity_poly.type
_entity_poly.pdbx_seq_one_letter_code
_entity_poly.pdbx_strand_id
1 'polypeptide(L)'
;MVKRINFNKGALSFFIPKGVMNYRDNKFVSLIDYSSEDGTLKIVKDKDNGLKVFYRYKNNGSCDLKANAEDLDDDKEHEVAVSWSMEDRLVKIYIDGVEIASCEIDITPSAVI
;
A
#
# COMPACT_ATOMS: atom_id res chain seq x y z
N MET A 1 10.52 -13.83 -18.58
CA MET A 1 10.36 -12.37 -18.48
C MET A 1 9.72 -12.07 -17.13
N VAL A 2 10.44 -11.47 -16.18
CA VAL A 2 9.85 -11.10 -14.88
C VAL A 2 9.07 -9.80 -15.09
N LYS A 3 7.75 -9.82 -14.88
CA LYS A 3 6.95 -8.59 -14.92
C LYS A 3 7.40 -7.71 -13.75
N ARG A 4 8.09 -6.60 -14.05
CA ARG A 4 8.41 -5.56 -13.07
C ARG A 4 7.16 -4.74 -12.79
N ILE A 5 6.98 -4.29 -11.56
CA ILE A 5 5.91 -3.35 -11.21
C ILE A 5 6.16 -2.04 -11.97
N ASN A 6 5.12 -1.49 -12.60
CA ASN A 6 5.13 -0.15 -13.17
C ASN A 6 4.82 0.86 -12.06
N PHE A 7 5.81 1.64 -11.63
CA PHE A 7 5.59 2.65 -10.59
C PHE A 7 4.83 3.88 -11.08
N ASN A 8 4.71 4.15 -12.38
CA ASN A 8 3.95 5.31 -12.86
C ASN A 8 2.44 5.14 -12.62
N LYS A 9 1.89 3.97 -12.97
CA LYS A 9 0.47 3.67 -12.80
C LYS A 9 0.27 2.17 -12.61
N GLY A 10 -0.56 1.79 -11.65
CA GLY A 10 -0.84 0.40 -11.41
C GLY A 10 -1.84 0.17 -10.28
N ALA A 11 -2.23 -1.10 -10.16
CA ALA A 11 -3.01 -1.60 -9.06
C ALA A 11 -2.57 -3.03 -8.73
N LEU A 12 -2.76 -3.42 -7.49
CA LEU A 12 -2.68 -4.81 -7.03
C LEU A 12 -3.83 -5.08 -6.06
N SER A 13 -4.32 -6.31 -6.06
CA SER A 13 -5.21 -6.80 -5.01
C SER A 13 -4.83 -8.21 -4.59
N PHE A 14 -5.16 -8.55 -3.35
CA PHE A 14 -4.97 -9.87 -2.77
C PHE A 14 -5.96 -10.09 -1.63
N PHE A 15 -6.24 -11.35 -1.36
CA PHE A 15 -7.05 -11.75 -0.21
C PHE A 15 -6.15 -12.08 0.98
N ILE A 16 -6.56 -11.64 2.17
CA ILE A 16 -6.03 -12.12 3.44
C ILE A 16 -7.00 -13.18 3.94
N PRO A 17 -6.63 -14.48 3.94
CA PRO A 17 -7.53 -15.54 4.36
C PRO A 17 -7.88 -15.41 5.85
N LYS A 18 -9.08 -15.87 6.21
CA LYS A 18 -9.54 -15.93 7.61
C LYS A 18 -8.50 -16.61 8.53
N GLY A 19 -8.31 -16.06 9.72
CA GLY A 19 -7.44 -16.59 10.77
C GLY A 19 -5.94 -16.44 10.51
N VAL A 20 -5.51 -15.90 9.36
CA VAL A 20 -4.08 -15.73 9.03
C VAL A 20 -3.50 -14.49 9.72
N MET A 21 -4.31 -13.46 9.93
CA MET A 21 -3.87 -12.21 10.54
C MET A 21 -4.83 -11.78 11.64
N ASN A 22 -4.28 -11.51 12.82
CA ASN A 22 -5.03 -10.85 13.88
C ASN A 22 -4.92 -9.33 13.69
N TYR A 23 -6.05 -8.66 13.43
CA TYR A 23 -6.05 -7.23 13.14
C TYR A 23 -5.87 -6.34 14.38
N ARG A 24 -5.82 -6.88 15.61
CA ARG A 24 -5.77 -6.11 16.86
C ARG A 24 -4.64 -6.50 17.82
N ASP A 25 -3.67 -7.29 17.38
CA ASP A 25 -2.65 -7.86 18.26
C ASP A 25 -1.38 -7.00 18.47
N ASN A 26 -1.37 -5.77 17.94
CA ASN A 26 -0.23 -4.85 17.97
C ASN A 26 1.06 -5.44 17.37
N LYS A 27 0.97 -6.48 16.53
CA LYS A 27 2.12 -7.05 15.83
C LYS A 27 2.28 -6.45 14.45
N PHE A 28 3.55 -6.34 14.05
CA PHE A 28 3.92 -5.99 12.69
C PHE A 28 3.80 -7.22 11.78
N VAL A 29 3.13 -7.08 10.64
CA VAL A 29 3.02 -8.11 9.62
C VAL A 29 3.32 -7.49 8.25
N SER A 30 4.30 -8.04 7.54
CA SER A 30 4.57 -7.65 6.15
C SER A 30 3.65 -8.43 5.22
N LEU A 31 2.87 -7.73 4.40
CA LEU A 31 1.94 -8.33 3.43
C LEU A 31 2.54 -8.32 2.02
N ILE A 32 3.06 -7.16 1.61
CA ILE A 32 3.78 -6.97 0.35
C ILE A 32 5.07 -6.24 0.64
N ASP A 33 6.18 -6.74 0.11
CA ASP A 33 7.47 -6.03 0.09
C ASP A 33 8.10 -6.17 -1.29
N TYR A 34 7.81 -5.20 -2.16
CA TYR A 34 8.44 -5.11 -3.47
C TYR A 34 9.44 -3.96 -3.46
N SER A 35 10.67 -4.26 -3.85
CA SER A 35 11.74 -3.27 -4.00
C SER A 35 12.55 -3.55 -5.27
N SER A 36 12.88 -2.48 -5.99
CA SER A 36 13.67 -2.52 -7.22
C SER A 36 14.48 -1.23 -7.38
N GLU A 37 15.28 -1.14 -8.43
CA GLU A 37 16.04 0.09 -8.75
C GLU A 37 15.15 1.30 -9.03
N ASP A 38 13.92 1.07 -9.48
CA ASP A 38 12.94 2.10 -9.85
C ASP A 38 12.16 2.61 -8.63
N GLY A 39 12.04 1.82 -7.57
CA GLY A 39 11.20 2.18 -6.44
C GLY A 39 10.83 1.03 -5.52
N THR A 40 9.98 1.36 -4.55
CA THR A 40 9.51 0.46 -3.50
C THR A 40 8.00 0.60 -3.33
N LEU A 41 7.33 -0.54 -3.16
CA LEU A 41 5.95 -0.66 -2.73
C LEU A 41 5.89 -1.64 -1.57
N LYS A 42 5.57 -1.16 -0.38
CA LYS A 42 5.35 -2.01 0.81
C LYS A 42 3.94 -1.84 1.33
N ILE A 43 3.33 -2.94 1.74
CA ILE A 43 2.06 -2.96 2.46
C ILE A 43 2.26 -3.78 3.72
N VAL A 44 1.93 -3.20 4.86
CA VAL A 44 2.15 -3.81 6.17
C VAL A 44 0.94 -3.57 7.07
N LYS A 45 0.68 -4.49 7.99
CA LYS A 45 -0.02 -4.18 9.24
C LYS A 45 1.04 -3.73 10.24
N ASP A 46 0.87 -2.56 10.84
CA ASP A 46 1.81 -2.06 11.83
C ASP A 46 1.39 -2.36 13.28
N LYS A 47 2.21 -1.93 14.24
CA LYS A 47 1.96 -2.15 15.68
C LYS A 47 0.82 -1.30 16.24
N ASP A 48 0.42 -0.26 15.52
CA ASP A 48 -0.78 0.53 15.82
C ASP A 48 -2.01 -0.06 15.13
N ASN A 49 -1.91 -1.32 14.67
CA ASN A 49 -2.95 -2.08 13.98
C ASN A 49 -3.51 -1.47 12.69
N GLY A 50 -2.85 -0.45 12.13
CA GLY A 50 -3.21 0.11 10.84
C GLY A 50 -2.60 -0.67 9.68
N LEU A 51 -3.28 -0.69 8.54
CA LEU A 51 -2.66 -1.04 7.28
C LEU A 51 -1.94 0.18 6.72
N LYS A 52 -0.63 0.05 6.48
CA LYS A 52 0.21 1.11 5.92
C LYS A 52 0.67 0.73 4.53
N VAL A 53 0.58 1.68 3.61
CA VAL A 53 1.14 1.59 2.27
C VAL A 53 2.29 2.58 2.17
N PHE A 54 3.47 2.08 1.84
CA PHE A 54 4.65 2.88 1.51
C PHE A 54 4.88 2.78 0.02
N TYR A 55 4.60 3.86 -0.69
CA TYR A 55 4.87 3.98 -2.11
C TYR A 55 6.02 4.96 -2.34
N ARG A 56 7.05 4.52 -3.05
CA ARG A 56 8.22 5.31 -3.42
C ARG A 56 8.56 5.05 -4.87
N TYR A 57 8.49 6.08 -5.71
CA TYR A 57 9.00 6.07 -7.06
C TYR A 57 10.26 6.94 -7.13
N LYS A 58 11.42 6.31 -7.32
CA LYS A 58 12.73 6.94 -7.18
C LYS A 58 12.84 8.20 -8.03
N ASN A 59 13.23 9.31 -7.40
CA ASN A 59 13.37 10.64 -8.00
C ASN A 59 12.08 11.24 -8.61
N ASN A 60 10.92 10.61 -8.40
CA ASN A 60 9.66 11.05 -9.00
C ASN A 60 8.63 11.43 -7.93
N GLY A 61 8.52 10.63 -6.87
CA GLY A 61 7.67 11.00 -5.75
C GLY A 61 7.38 9.88 -4.76
N SER A 62 6.64 10.23 -3.73
CA SER A 62 6.37 9.34 -2.61
C SER A 62 5.04 9.61 -1.94
N CYS A 63 4.43 8.58 -1.39
CA CYS A 63 3.39 8.72 -0.37
C CYS A 63 3.53 7.63 0.70
N ASP A 64 3.27 8.01 1.96
CA ASP A 64 2.92 7.09 3.04
C ASP A 64 1.46 7.24 3.43
N LEU A 65 0.71 6.16 3.29
CA LEU A 65 -0.72 6.11 3.59
C LEU A 65 -0.96 5.18 4.78
N LYS A 66 -1.78 5.60 5.74
CA LYS A 66 -2.27 4.75 6.83
C LYS A 66 -3.79 4.63 6.72
N ALA A 67 -4.29 3.41 6.71
CA ALA A 67 -5.69 3.06 6.81
C ALA A 67 -5.96 2.38 8.15
N ASN A 68 -7.10 2.71 8.78
CA ASN A 68 -7.56 1.96 9.94
C ASN A 68 -8.01 0.56 9.49
N ALA A 69 -7.54 -0.47 10.17
CA ALA A 69 -7.92 -1.85 9.95
C ALA A 69 -8.29 -2.56 11.27
N GLU A 70 -8.36 -1.83 12.38
CA GLU A 70 -8.69 -2.39 13.70
C GLU A 70 -10.09 -2.98 13.73
N ASP A 71 -11.04 -2.47 12.95
CA ASP A 71 -12.42 -2.95 12.96
C ASP A 71 -12.65 -4.22 12.12
N LEU A 72 -11.63 -4.69 11.40
CA LEU A 72 -11.72 -5.92 10.61
C LEU A 72 -11.84 -7.17 11.48
N ASP A 73 -12.54 -8.16 10.94
CA ASP A 73 -12.89 -9.40 11.62
C ASP A 73 -11.88 -10.49 11.20
N ASP A 74 -11.08 -10.98 12.14
CA ASP A 74 -10.06 -11.99 11.85
C ASP A 74 -10.67 -13.36 11.45
N ASP A 75 -11.96 -13.60 11.73
CA ASP A 75 -12.68 -14.79 11.28
C ASP A 75 -13.24 -14.67 9.85
N LYS A 76 -13.04 -13.51 9.20
CA LYS A 76 -13.41 -13.28 7.80
C LYS A 76 -12.20 -13.18 6.88
N GLU A 77 -12.42 -13.58 5.64
CA GLU A 77 -11.50 -13.22 4.56
C GLU A 77 -11.76 -11.77 4.15
N HIS A 78 -10.67 -11.04 3.90
CA HIS A 78 -10.72 -9.64 3.49
C HIS A 78 -9.91 -9.42 2.21
N GLU A 79 -10.47 -8.70 1.25
CA GLU A 79 -9.72 -8.23 0.08
C GLU A 79 -9.02 -6.92 0.42
N VAL A 80 -7.72 -6.83 0.14
CA VAL A 80 -6.97 -5.58 0.17
C VAL A 80 -6.55 -5.24 -1.25
N ALA A 81 -6.86 -4.02 -1.69
CA ALA A 81 -6.39 -3.49 -2.97
C ALA A 81 -5.68 -2.15 -2.78
N VAL A 82 -4.63 -1.92 -3.58
CA VAL A 82 -3.90 -0.65 -3.62
C VAL A 82 -3.76 -0.23 -5.07
N SER A 83 -3.99 1.05 -5.35
CA SER A 83 -3.74 1.66 -6.65
C SER A 83 -2.85 2.89 -6.52
N TRP A 84 -2.10 3.20 -7.57
CA TRP A 84 -1.27 4.40 -7.68
C TRP A 84 -1.30 4.97 -9.09
N SER A 85 -1.23 6.30 -9.18
CA SER A 85 -1.21 7.04 -10.43
C SER A 85 -0.40 8.32 -10.26
N MET A 86 0.72 8.45 -10.98
CA MET A 86 1.51 9.70 -11.02
C MET A 86 0.79 10.81 -11.80
N GLU A 87 -0.06 10.42 -12.76
CA GLU A 87 -0.92 11.34 -13.53
C GLU A 87 -1.92 12.04 -12.60
N ASP A 88 -2.62 11.25 -11.78
CA ASP A 88 -3.60 11.77 -10.81
C ASP A 88 -2.96 12.20 -9.49
N ARG A 89 -1.67 11.92 -9.31
CA ARG A 89 -0.89 12.09 -8.06
C ARG A 89 -1.54 11.45 -6.84
N LEU A 90 -2.11 10.27 -7.00
CA LEU A 90 -2.83 9.61 -5.91
C LEU A 90 -2.32 8.19 -5.68
N VAL A 91 -2.26 7.82 -4.40
CA VAL A 91 -2.23 6.43 -3.95
C VAL A 91 -3.48 6.18 -3.11
N LYS A 92 -4.14 5.05 -3.34
CA LYS A 92 -5.39 4.67 -2.66
C LYS A 92 -5.29 3.26 -2.12
N ILE A 93 -5.93 3.02 -0.97
CA ILE A 93 -6.13 1.68 -0.42
C ILE A 93 -7.63 1.41 -0.28
N TYR A 94 -8.01 0.19 -0.66
CA TYR A 94 -9.35 -0.32 -0.58
C TYR A 94 -9.36 -1.59 0.28
N ILE A 95 -10.42 -1.76 1.05
CA ILE A 95 -10.70 -2.99 1.80
C ILE A 95 -12.11 -3.43 1.46
N ASP A 96 -12.26 -4.68 1.03
CA ASP A 96 -13.55 -5.27 0.60
C ASP A 96 -14.30 -4.39 -0.42
N GLY A 97 -13.55 -3.80 -1.36
CA GLY A 97 -14.06 -2.93 -2.42
C GLY A 97 -14.37 -1.48 -2.01
N VAL A 98 -14.17 -1.10 -0.73
CA VAL A 98 -14.42 0.26 -0.23
C VAL A 98 -13.12 1.04 -0.11
N GLU A 99 -13.05 2.26 -0.65
CA GLU A 99 -11.90 3.16 -0.45
C GLU A 99 -11.82 3.55 1.04
N ILE A 100 -10.72 3.18 1.70
CA ILE A 100 -10.53 3.46 3.13
C ILE A 100 -9.71 4.73 3.33
N ALA A 101 -8.69 4.92 2.51
CA ALA A 101 -7.83 6.08 2.59
C ALA A 101 -7.16 6.36 1.23
N SER A 102 -6.74 7.60 1.07
CA SER A 102 -5.90 8.04 -0.04
C SER A 102 -4.93 9.13 0.40
N CYS A 103 -3.90 9.34 -0.40
CA CYS A 103 -2.91 10.39 -0.20
C CYS A 103 -2.47 10.94 -1.55
N GLU A 104 -2.03 12.20 -1.53
CA GLU A 104 -1.35 12.81 -2.65
C GLU A 104 0.12 12.36 -2.69
N ILE A 105 0.63 12.12 -3.89
CA ILE A 105 2.05 11.81 -4.11
C ILE A 105 2.85 13.11 -4.03
N ASP A 106 3.74 13.18 -3.04
CA ASP A 106 4.71 14.26 -2.91
C ASP A 106 5.77 14.12 -4.01
N ILE A 107 5.77 15.06 -4.97
CA ILE A 107 6.64 15.03 -6.14
C ILE A 107 8.02 15.52 -5.74
N THR A 108 9.04 14.70 -6.02
CA THR A 108 10.43 15.15 -5.82
C THR A 108 10.73 16.22 -6.87
N PRO A 109 11.13 17.45 -6.47
CA PRO A 109 11.54 18.46 -7.44
C PRO A 109 12.73 17.92 -8.24
N SER A 110 12.63 17.97 -9.57
CA SER A 110 13.79 17.71 -10.41
C SER A 110 14.90 18.66 -9.98
N ALA A 111 16.05 18.12 -9.56
CA ALA A 111 17.23 18.94 -9.35
C ALA A 111 17.53 19.64 -10.68
N VAL A 112 17.36 20.96 -10.71
CA VAL A 112 17.81 21.78 -11.83
C VAL A 112 19.33 21.71 -11.80
N ILE A 113 19.93 21.00 -12.77
CA ILE A 113 21.37 20.96 -13.01
C ILE A 113 21.70 22.03 -14.05
#